data_AF-A0AAJ2ELT6-F1
#
_entry.id   AF-A0AAJ2ELT6-F1
#
_cell.length_a   1.000
_cell.length_b   1.000
_cell.length_c   1.000
_cell.angle_alpha   90.00
_cell.angle_beta   90.00
_cell.angle_gamma   90.00
#
_symmetry.space_group_name_H-M   'P 1'
#
loop_
_entity.id
_entity.type
_entity.pdbx_description
1 polymer ?
#
loop_
_entity_poly.entity_id
_entity_poly.type
_entity_poly.pdbx_seq_one_letter_code
_entity_poly.pdbx_strand_id
1 'polypeptide(L)'
;MEVTISELTGMLAELEREDPVDYGDLPFAEPELRSLVMTALVDKHRKLQSSGLNPGDVNLTYMLTTALLVLENLVLHTRLLLLQGQRIDVNALLRKYSGG
;
A
#
# COMPACT_ATOMS: atom_id res chain seq x y z
N MET A 1 -7.48 3.83 23.37
CA MET A 1 -6.20 4.50 23.13
C MET A 1 -6.23 4.93 21.67
N GLU A 2 -6.29 6.24 21.40
CA GLU A 2 -6.25 6.72 20.02
C GLU A 2 -4.78 6.77 19.61
N VAL A 3 -4.38 5.89 18.68
CA VAL A 3 -2.99 5.84 18.20
C VAL A 3 -2.74 7.10 17.37
N THR A 4 -1.64 7.80 17.65
CA THR A 4 -1.25 9.02 16.93
C THR A 4 -0.67 8.71 15.55
N ILE A 5 -0.70 9.67 14.62
CA ILE A 5 -0.05 9.52 13.31
C ILE A 5 1.44 9.22 13.48
N SER A 6 2.12 9.88 14.42
CA SER A 6 3.54 9.64 14.70
C SER A 6 3.82 8.18 15.06
N GLU A 7 3.03 7.61 15.97
CA GLU A 7 3.14 6.20 16.36
C GLU A 7 2.88 5.26 15.17
N LEU A 8 1.84 5.51 14.36
CA LEU A 8 1.55 4.71 13.17
C LEU A 8 2.66 4.81 12.12
N THR A 9 3.24 5.99 11.91
CA THR A 9 4.37 6.15 10.98
C THR A 9 5.63 5.46 11.48
N GLY A 10 5.85 5.43 12.80
CA GLY A 10 6.93 4.65 13.40
C GLY A 10 6.73 3.15 13.18
N MET A 11 5.51 2.65 13.40
CA MET A 11 5.16 1.25 13.11
C MET A 11 5.34 0.91 11.63
N LEU A 12 4.92 1.79 10.71
CA LEU A 12 5.10 1.61 9.28
C LEU A 12 6.59 1.59 8.89
N ALA A 13 7.40 2.47 9.49
CA ALA A 13 8.83 2.48 9.25
C ALA A 13 9.49 1.17 9.68
N GLU A 14 9.09 0.56 10.80
CA GLU A 14 9.61 -0.75 11.21
C GLU A 14 9.21 -1.86 10.22
N LEU A 15 7.97 -1.86 9.71
CA LEU A 15 7.56 -2.81 8.67
C LEU A 15 8.38 -2.67 7.39
N GLU A 16 8.68 -1.43 6.97
CA GLU A 16 9.53 -1.18 5.81
C GLU A 16 11.00 -1.56 6.03
N ARG A 17 11.46 -1.76 7.28
CA ARG A 17 12.78 -2.37 7.52
C ARG A 17 12.78 -3.87 7.25
N GLU A 18 11.65 -4.53 7.44
CA GLU A 18 11.46 -5.96 7.19
C GLU A 18 11.18 -6.24 5.71
N ASP A 19 10.37 -5.40 5.05
CA ASP A 19 10.06 -5.46 3.63
C ASP A 19 10.26 -4.07 2.97
N PRO A 20 11.49 -3.77 2.50
CA PRO A 20 11.82 -2.44 1.99
C PRO A 20 11.03 -2.04 0.75
N VAL A 21 10.47 -0.83 0.79
CA VAL A 21 9.90 -0.17 -0.38
C VAL A 21 11.03 0.47 -1.18
N ASP A 22 11.10 0.14 -2.48
CA ASP A 22 12.04 0.79 -3.40
C ASP A 22 11.49 2.13 -3.87
N TYR A 23 11.96 3.21 -3.26
CA TYR A 23 11.63 4.58 -3.66
C TYR A 23 12.41 5.06 -4.89
N GLY A 24 13.42 4.31 -5.37
CA GLY A 24 14.29 4.70 -6.47
C GLY A 24 14.91 6.10 -6.27
N ASP A 25 15.00 6.86 -7.36
CA ASP A 25 15.48 8.26 -7.36
C ASP A 25 14.32 9.28 -7.25
N LEU A 26 13.21 8.89 -6.64
CA LEU A 26 12.05 9.77 -6.56
C LEU A 26 12.31 10.99 -5.66
N PRO A 27 11.77 12.17 -6.02
CA PRO A 27 12.05 13.43 -5.33
C PRO A 27 11.23 13.60 -4.03
N PHE A 28 11.02 12.52 -3.27
CA PHE A 28 10.21 12.52 -2.05
C PHE A 28 11.04 12.09 -0.85
N ALA A 29 10.83 12.75 0.30
CA ALA A 29 11.38 12.28 1.55
C ALA A 29 10.50 11.15 2.11
N GLU A 30 11.07 9.97 2.35
CA GLU A 30 10.32 8.80 2.82
C GLU A 30 9.50 9.06 4.10
N PRO A 31 10.02 9.75 5.16
CA PRO A 31 9.24 10.02 6.36
C PRO A 31 8.02 10.91 6.10
N GLU A 32 8.14 11.89 5.19
CA GLU A 32 7.04 12.76 4.81
C GLU A 32 5.98 11.98 4.05
N LEU A 33 6.38 11.06 3.16
CA LEU A 33 5.46 10.22 2.42
C LEU A 33 4.71 9.24 3.33
N ARG A 34 5.40 8.60 4.29
CA ARG A 34 4.75 7.76 5.32
C ARG A 34 3.70 8.56 6.09
N SER A 35 4.04 9.76 6.53
CA SER A 35 3.12 10.63 7.26
C SER A 35 1.90 11.03 6.44
N LEU A 36 2.11 11.40 5.17
CA LEU A 36 1.04 11.73 4.24
C LEU A 36 0.07 10.55 4.05
N VAL A 37 0.60 9.37 3.74
CA VAL A 37 -0.21 8.16 3.51
C VAL A 37 -0.96 7.74 4.77
N MET A 38 -0.28 7.71 5.92
CA MET A 38 -0.92 7.34 7.19
C MET A 38 -2.01 8.31 7.60
N THR A 39 -1.80 9.62 7.41
CA THR A 39 -2.83 10.63 7.66
C THR A 39 -4.07 10.38 6.80
N ALA A 40 -3.88 10.15 5.49
CA ALA A 40 -4.98 9.88 4.57
C ALA A 40 -5.76 8.60 4.92
N LEU A 41 -5.06 7.53 5.34
CA LEU A 41 -5.69 6.27 5.74
C LEU A 41 -6.46 6.38 7.06
N VAL A 42 -5.94 7.14 8.04
CA VAL A 42 -6.65 7.40 9.29
C VAL A 42 -7.91 8.23 9.06
N ASP A 43 -7.85 9.23 8.17
CA ASP A 43 -9.04 10.00 7.81
C ASP A 43 -10.08 9.16 7.07
N LYS A 44 -9.64 8.24 6.20
CA LYS A 44 -10.51 7.24 5.57
C LYS A 44 -11.13 6.31 6.63
N HIS A 45 -10.35 5.87 7.60
CA HIS A 45 -10.83 5.04 8.70
C HIS A 45 -11.94 5.74 9.49
N ARG A 46 -11.72 7.00 9.88
CA ARG A 46 -12.72 7.80 10.60
C ARG A 46 -14.02 7.95 9.81
N LYS A 47 -13.92 8.20 8.49
CA LYS A 47 -15.09 8.27 7.60
C LYS A 47 -15.86 6.94 7.56
N LEU A 48 -15.17 5.81 7.49
CA LEU A 48 -15.79 4.47 7.51
C LEU A 48 -16.44 4.15 8.87
N GLN A 49 -15.83 4.56 9.97
CA GLN A 49 -16.44 4.41 11.29
C GLN A 49 -17.72 5.25 11.42
N SER A 50 -17.74 6.45 10.82
CA SER A 50 -18.92 7.34 10.84
C SER A 50 -20.01 6.96 9.85
N SER A 51 -19.78 6.03 8.91
CA SER A 51 -20.75 5.71 7.85
C SER A 51 -21.84 4.72 8.28
N GLY A 52 -21.80 4.23 9.52
CA GLY A 52 -22.77 3.27 10.06
C GLY A 52 -22.55 1.83 9.60
N LEU A 53 -21.41 1.54 8.94
CA LEU A 53 -21.00 0.19 8.60
C LEU A 53 -20.70 -0.62 9.86
N ASN A 54 -21.02 -1.92 9.83
CA ASN A 54 -20.57 -2.81 10.89
C ASN A 54 -19.06 -3.07 10.76
N PRO A 55 -18.37 -3.54 11.83
CA PRO A 55 -16.94 -3.80 11.79
C PRO A 55 -16.50 -4.80 10.70
N GLY A 56 -17.35 -5.78 10.36
CA GLY A 56 -17.09 -6.73 9.29
C GLY A 56 -17.06 -6.07 7.91
N ASP A 57 -17.99 -5.16 7.64
CA ASP A 57 -18.05 -4.40 6.38
C ASP A 57 -16.87 -3.43 6.26
N VAL A 58 -16.41 -2.85 7.37
CA VAL A 58 -15.18 -2.04 7.40
C VAL A 58 -13.97 -2.90 7.01
N ASN A 59 -13.84 -4.11 7.56
CA ASN A 59 -12.76 -5.03 7.21
C ASN A 59 -12.84 -5.48 5.74
N LEU A 60 -14.03 -5.79 5.22
CA LEU A 60 -14.24 -6.10 3.81
C LEU A 60 -13.86 -4.92 2.91
N THR A 61 -14.19 -3.70 3.32
CA THR A 61 -13.81 -2.48 2.59
C THR A 61 -12.29 -2.34 2.53
N TYR A 62 -11.59 -2.55 3.65
CA TYR A 62 -10.12 -2.55 3.65
C TYR A 62 -9.57 -3.64 2.74
N MET A 63 -10.04 -4.87 2.85
CA MET A 63 -9.60 -6.00 2.02
C MET A 63 -9.76 -5.70 0.52
N LEU A 64 -10.92 -5.18 0.10
CA LEU A 64 -11.17 -4.82 -1.30
C LEU A 64 -10.27 -3.66 -1.76
N THR A 65 -10.03 -2.67 -0.90
CA THR A 65 -9.15 -1.55 -1.26
C THR A 65 -7.68 -1.96 -1.33
N THR A 66 -7.25 -2.90 -0.48
CA THR A 66 -5.92 -3.53 -0.57
C THR A 66 -5.80 -4.35 -1.85
N ALA A 67 -6.82 -5.13 -2.21
CA ALA A 67 -6.83 -5.88 -3.47
C ALA A 67 -6.71 -4.95 -4.68
N LEU A 68 -7.42 -3.82 -4.69
CA LEU A 68 -7.30 -2.81 -5.75
C LEU A 68 -5.90 -2.22 -5.82
N LEU A 69 -5.31 -1.83 -4.67
CA LEU A 69 -3.95 -1.30 -4.60
C LEU A 69 -2.93 -2.31 -5.15
N VAL A 70 -3.06 -3.60 -4.81
CA VAL A 70 -2.19 -4.66 -5.32
C VAL A 70 -2.35 -4.81 -6.85
N LEU A 71 -3.57 -4.76 -7.37
CA LEU A 71 -3.83 -4.81 -8.82
C LEU A 71 -3.23 -3.60 -9.54
N GLU A 72 -3.41 -2.39 -9.00
CA GLU A 72 -2.83 -1.17 -9.56
C GLU A 72 -1.31 -1.24 -9.55
N ASN A 73 -0.69 -1.67 -8.44
CA ASN A 73 0.76 -1.83 -8.34
C ASN A 73 1.29 -2.90 -9.32
N LEU A 74 0.58 -4.01 -9.50
CA LEU A 74 0.95 -5.05 -10.48
C LEU A 74 0.95 -4.48 -11.90
N VAL A 75 -0.11 -3.75 -12.28
CA VAL A 75 -0.24 -3.13 -13.60
C VAL A 75 0.83 -2.06 -13.80
N LEU A 76 1.09 -1.22 -12.81
CA LEU A 76 2.14 -0.20 -12.85
C LEU A 76 3.52 -0.84 -13.02
N HIS A 77 3.85 -1.85 -12.22
CA HIS A 77 5.11 -2.57 -12.32
C HIS A 77 5.30 -3.20 -13.70
N THR A 78 4.27 -3.88 -14.21
CA THR A 78 4.29 -4.45 -15.57
C THR A 78 4.55 -3.37 -16.63
N ARG A 79 3.88 -2.22 -16.54
CA ARG A 79 4.09 -1.10 -17.47
C ARG A 79 5.52 -0.55 -17.40
N LEU A 80 6.09 -0.40 -16.21
CA LEU A 80 7.47 0.06 -16.04
C LEU A 80 8.47 -0.89 -16.72
N LEU A 81 8.31 -2.20 -16.53
CA LEU A 81 9.17 -3.20 -17.19
C LEU A 81 9.07 -3.10 -18.73
N LEU A 82 7.85 -2.93 -19.28
CA LEU A 82 7.66 -2.72 -20.72
C LEU A 82 8.36 -1.45 -21.23
N LEU A 83 8.25 -0.33 -20.49
CA LEU A 83 8.88 0.94 -20.85
C LEU A 83 10.41 0.85 -20.83
N GLN A 84 10.98 0.00 -19.98
CA GLN A 84 12.41 -0.30 -19.93
C GLN A 84 12.86 -1.27 -21.04
N GLY A 85 11.97 -1.69 -21.93
CA GLY A 85 12.27 -2.62 -23.03
C GLY A 85 12.47 -4.06 -22.57
N GLN A 86 12.09 -4.41 -21.33
CA GLN A 86 12.21 -5.78 -20.85
C GLN A 86 11.12 -6.68 -21.46
N ARG A 87 11.52 -7.91 -21.80
CA ARG A 87 10.55 -8.97 -22.10
C ARG A 87 9.96 -9.49 -20.80
N ILE A 88 8.64 -9.39 -20.67
CA ILE A 88 7.93 -9.85 -19.47
C ILE A 88 7.58 -11.32 -19.60
N ASP A 89 8.08 -12.14 -18.68
CA ASP A 89 7.52 -13.47 -18.43
C ASP A 89 6.30 -13.31 -17.52
N VAL A 90 5.12 -13.32 -18.14
CA VAL A 90 3.83 -13.19 -17.45
C VAL A 90 3.65 -14.31 -16.42
N ASN A 91 4.13 -15.52 -16.67
CA ASN A 91 3.98 -16.62 -15.72
C ASN A 91 4.89 -16.44 -14.51
N ALA A 92 6.10 -15.92 -14.68
CA ALA A 92 6.97 -15.56 -13.57
C ALA A 92 6.39 -14.43 -12.72
N LEU A 93 5.81 -13.42 -13.39
CA LEU A 93 5.13 -12.32 -12.71
C LEU A 93 3.94 -12.84 -11.89
N LEU A 94 3.06 -13.65 -12.48
CA LEU A 94 1.92 -14.21 -11.77
C LEU A 94 2.33 -15.09 -10.59
N ARG A 95 3.41 -15.87 -10.71
CA ARG A 95 3.96 -16.68 -9.60
C ARG A 95 4.41 -15.85 -8.41
N LYS A 96 4.97 -14.65 -8.65
CA LYS A 96 5.39 -13.73 -7.57
C LYS A 96 4.20 -13.27 -6.71
N TYR A 97 3.02 -13.13 -7.31
CA TYR A 97 1.82 -12.59 -6.64
C TYR A 97 0.78 -13.65 -6.26
N SER A 98 0.93 -14.90 -6.71
CA SER A 98 0.01 -15.99 -6.39
C SER A 98 0.12 -16.53 -4.96
N GLY A 99 1.01 -15.95 -4.13
CA GLY A 99 1.37 -16.50 -2.82
C GLY A 99 2.20 -17.76 -3.00
N GLY A 100 3.52 -17.62 -2.89
CA GLY A 100 4.44 -18.73 -2.70
C GLY A 100 4.57 -19.06 -1.21
#